data_AF-A0A7Z2Q1E1-F1
#
_entry.id   AF-A0A7Z2Q1E1-F1
#
_cell.length_a   1.000
_cell.length_b   1.000
_cell.length_c   1.000
_cell.angle_alpha   90.00
_cell.angle_beta   90.00
_cell.angle_gamma   90.00
#
_symmetry.space_group_name_H-M   'P 1'
#
loop_
_entity.id
_entity.type
_entity.pdbx_description
1 polymer ?
#
loop_
_entity_poly.entity_id
_entity_poly.type
_entity_poly.pdbx_seq_one_letter_code
_entity_poly.pdbx_strand_id
1 'polypeptide(L)'
;MLQKVEFEDDFQPLQEDRSHLVQPAFYWELFKRRWAYLVLPFVTILAVGAAAALLWPATYLSEGRILVQSQQIPSELVRPTVTSAAQERIQAIQQRTMTRDNLIAIADKFKLFPDKRTLMSPTELVAEVKKHTKIAPVDLQLDFKQRTRASMENPTIVFSVGFEYGDAAVAAQVANELMTRILNEDLRDRTSRATDTTKFLAREVQRLQAENSALDVKIAQLRLTQGKPASSTGSDQPTTLSQLKAELIQKGALYSERHPAIQSLKKQIEALEKVASAPAPSNDPATSASLEIMVAQQESLQKNLDAASAKLAAARLGENLERDQQSEKLEIIEQPTAPQVPVRPNRLKVLAMAFAAALFGGAGLTFLMEILDKGIRRSNDLLSVVDGRLIVSIPYITTAAEQRAGRRRMFALLGAFVLVVIGLLVVAYLFLPPLDLMIAKARVGLFR
;
A
#
# COMPACT_ATOMS: atom_id res chain seq x y z
N MET A 1 -50.49 39.84 83.36
CA MET A 1 -49.68 40.07 82.15
C MET A 1 -48.31 39.44 82.35
N LEU A 2 -48.11 38.22 81.85
CA LEU A 2 -46.80 37.64 81.55
C LEU A 2 -47.08 36.57 80.49
N GLN A 3 -46.59 36.84 79.29
CA GLN A 3 -46.92 36.18 78.03
C GLN A 3 -46.24 34.81 77.98
N LYS A 4 -47.03 33.75 77.82
CA LYS A 4 -46.56 32.38 77.61
C LYS A 4 -45.97 32.33 76.20
N VAL A 5 -44.65 32.36 76.07
CA VAL A 5 -43.96 32.17 74.79
C VAL A 5 -43.87 30.66 74.59
N GLU A 6 -44.77 30.12 73.77
CA GLU A 6 -44.62 28.81 73.14
C GLU A 6 -43.38 28.87 72.24
N PHE A 7 -42.34 28.12 72.61
CA PHE A 7 -41.23 27.83 71.71
C PHE A 7 -41.70 26.68 70.81
N GLU A 8 -42.04 27.02 69.59
CA GLU A 8 -42.37 26.08 68.53
C GLU A 8 -41.10 25.28 68.17
N ASP A 9 -41.21 23.95 68.27
CA ASP A 9 -40.18 22.98 67.86
C ASP A 9 -40.03 23.01 66.33
N ASP A 10 -39.34 24.02 65.81
CA ASP A 10 -38.90 24.06 64.41
C ASP A 10 -37.53 23.36 64.29
N PHE A 11 -37.53 22.05 64.55
CA PHE A 11 -36.44 21.16 64.17
C PHE A 11 -36.48 20.95 62.65
N GLN A 12 -35.90 21.89 61.90
CA GLN A 12 -35.44 21.56 60.56
C GLN A 12 -34.16 20.72 60.69
N PRO A 13 -34.13 19.45 60.25
CA PRO A 13 -32.86 18.74 60.16
C PRO A 13 -31.99 19.55 59.21
N LEU A 14 -30.85 20.05 59.70
CA LEU A 14 -29.82 20.65 58.86
C LEU A 14 -29.39 19.55 57.87
N GLN A 15 -30.01 19.62 56.70
CA GLN A 15 -29.71 18.83 55.53
C GLN A 15 -28.19 18.94 55.37
N GLU A 16 -27.52 17.78 55.45
CA GLU A 16 -26.07 17.63 55.43
C GLU A 16 -25.55 18.32 54.16
N ASP A 17 -25.25 19.62 54.26
CA ASP A 17 -25.06 20.46 53.10
C ASP A 17 -23.64 20.25 52.59
N ARG A 18 -23.43 19.15 51.87
CA ARG A 18 -22.17 18.77 51.21
C ARG A 18 -21.74 19.76 50.12
N SER A 19 -22.36 20.95 50.05
CA SER A 19 -22.08 22.05 49.12
C SER A 19 -20.65 22.62 49.22
N HIS A 20 -19.95 22.39 50.33
CA HIS A 20 -18.58 22.86 50.53
C HIS A 20 -17.51 22.06 49.76
N LEU A 21 -17.87 20.92 49.16
CA LEU A 21 -16.98 20.19 48.24
C LEU A 21 -16.78 20.88 46.88
N VAL A 22 -17.59 21.92 46.58
CA VAL A 22 -17.60 22.61 45.27
C VAL A 22 -17.16 24.08 45.35
N GLN A 23 -16.77 24.59 46.52
CA GLN A 23 -16.35 25.99 46.67
C GLN A 23 -14.89 26.20 46.22
N PRO A 24 -14.60 27.09 45.23
CA PRO A 24 -13.23 27.34 44.73
C PRO A 24 -12.23 27.78 45.81
N ALA A 25 -12.71 28.43 46.88
CA ALA A 25 -11.89 28.88 48.00
C ALA A 25 -11.26 27.71 48.79
N PHE A 26 -11.95 26.58 48.90
CA PHE A 26 -11.45 25.37 49.59
C PHE A 26 -10.20 24.80 48.89
N TYR A 27 -10.22 24.76 47.55
CA TYR A 27 -9.09 24.28 46.75
C TYR A 27 -7.86 25.20 46.87
N TRP A 28 -8.06 26.51 47.03
CA TRP A 28 -6.97 27.47 47.19
C TRP A 28 -6.27 27.37 48.56
N GLU A 29 -7.03 27.14 49.64
CA GLU A 29 -6.46 26.91 50.97
C GLU A 29 -5.72 25.56 51.06
N LEU A 30 -6.27 24.51 50.41
CA LEU A 30 -5.61 23.21 50.27
C LEU A 30 -4.28 23.33 49.52
N PHE A 31 -4.25 24.11 48.43
CA PHE A 31 -3.04 24.39 47.66
C PHE A 31 -1.97 25.06 48.52
N LYS A 32 -2.28 26.16 49.24
CA LYS A 32 -1.28 26.86 50.07
C LYS A 32 -0.67 26.00 51.19
N ARG A 33 -1.40 25.02 51.72
CA ARG A 33 -0.98 24.24 52.89
C ARG A 33 -0.34 22.89 52.54
N ARG A 34 -0.67 22.31 51.38
CA ARG A 34 -0.21 20.99 50.93
C ARG A 34 0.35 20.99 49.50
N TRP A 35 0.76 22.14 48.95
CA TRP A 35 1.33 22.25 47.59
C TRP A 35 2.42 21.21 47.30
N ALA A 36 3.23 20.83 48.30
CA ALA A 36 4.25 19.80 48.16
C ALA A 36 3.66 18.44 47.73
N TYR A 37 2.49 18.04 48.24
CA TYR A 37 1.83 16.77 47.88
C TYR A 37 1.22 16.79 46.48
N LEU A 38 0.96 17.97 45.90
CA LEU A 38 0.50 18.11 44.53
C LEU A 38 1.70 18.21 43.56
N VAL A 39 2.69 19.04 43.90
CA VAL A 39 3.82 19.34 43.02
C VAL A 39 4.81 18.17 42.93
N LEU A 40 5.03 17.44 44.02
CA LEU A 40 5.99 16.33 44.07
C LEU A 40 5.61 15.15 43.15
N PRO A 41 4.39 14.58 43.20
CA PRO A 41 3.95 13.59 42.21
C PRO A 41 3.83 14.16 40.80
N PHE A 42 3.40 15.43 40.66
CA PHE A 42 3.34 16.07 39.35
C PHE A 42 4.71 16.12 38.67
N VAL A 43 5.74 16.64 39.35
CA VAL A 43 7.08 16.76 38.77
C VAL A 43 7.72 15.40 38.55
N THR A 44 7.51 14.41 39.42
CA THR A 44 8.03 13.05 39.18
C THR A 44 7.39 12.37 37.98
N ILE A 45 6.05 12.40 37.86
CA ILE A 45 5.34 11.81 36.70
C ILE A 45 5.75 12.53 35.41
N LEU A 46 5.83 13.86 35.44
CA LEU A 46 6.27 14.65 34.29
C LEU A 46 7.72 14.34 33.90
N ALA A 47 8.62 14.21 34.88
CA ALA A 47 10.03 13.87 34.63
C ALA A 47 10.18 12.45 34.05
N VAL A 48 9.45 11.47 34.59
CA VAL A 48 9.41 10.11 34.03
C VAL A 48 8.88 10.12 32.60
N GLY A 49 7.78 10.83 32.35
CA GLY A 49 7.18 10.92 31.02
C GLY A 49 8.06 11.66 30.01
N ALA A 50 8.76 12.72 30.42
CA ALA A 50 9.72 13.44 29.60
C ALA A 50 10.95 12.56 29.28
N ALA A 51 11.46 11.83 30.27
CA ALA A 51 12.53 10.86 30.05
C ALA A 51 12.07 9.76 29.08
N ALA A 52 10.90 9.17 29.29
CA ALA A 52 10.34 8.19 28.36
C ALA A 52 10.20 8.75 26.93
N ALA A 53 9.75 9.99 26.76
CA ALA A 53 9.62 10.64 25.46
C ALA A 53 10.97 10.83 24.72
N LEU A 54 12.06 10.97 25.46
CA LEU A 54 13.41 11.17 24.92
C LEU A 54 14.17 9.86 24.71
N LEU A 55 14.00 8.88 25.60
CA LEU A 55 14.67 7.57 25.54
C LEU A 55 13.98 6.60 24.57
N TRP A 56 12.72 6.84 24.18
CA TRP A 56 12.02 5.95 23.25
C TRP A 56 12.75 5.92 21.90
N PRO A 57 13.09 4.73 21.34
CA PRO A 57 13.77 4.63 20.06
C PRO A 57 13.00 5.36 18.96
N ALA A 58 13.75 6.16 18.19
CA ALA A 58 13.25 6.90 17.06
C ALA A 58 13.13 5.97 15.83
N THR A 59 12.03 6.09 15.10
CA THR A 59 11.79 5.40 13.83
C THR A 59 11.72 6.43 12.71
N TYR A 60 12.36 6.12 11.60
CA TYR A 60 12.49 6.93 10.40
C TYR A 60 11.69 6.28 9.27
N LEU A 61 10.97 7.09 8.50
CA LEU A 61 10.27 6.65 7.29
C LEU A 61 11.01 7.19 6.08
N SER A 62 11.48 6.31 5.20
CA SER A 62 11.96 6.69 3.87
C SER A 62 10.91 6.26 2.85
N GLU A 63 10.43 7.19 2.04
CA GLU A 63 9.43 6.95 1.00
C GLU A 63 9.90 7.50 -0.34
N GLY A 64 9.50 6.84 -1.42
CA GLY A 64 9.63 7.33 -2.79
C GLY A 64 8.30 7.24 -3.51
N ARG A 65 8.16 7.97 -4.61
CA ARG A 65 6.91 8.15 -5.35
C ARG A 65 7.04 7.63 -6.77
N ILE A 66 6.08 6.80 -7.18
CA ILE A 66 6.02 6.17 -8.48
C ILE A 66 4.76 6.62 -9.19
N LEU A 67 4.92 7.04 -10.44
CA LEU A 67 3.85 7.42 -11.35
C LEU A 67 3.32 6.20 -12.10
N VAL A 68 2.01 5.99 -12.07
CA VAL A 68 1.34 5.04 -12.95
C VAL A 68 0.75 5.81 -14.12
N GLN A 69 1.36 5.68 -15.30
CA GLN A 69 0.80 6.19 -16.55
C GLN A 69 0.09 5.04 -17.29
N SER A 70 -1.20 5.18 -17.58
CA SER A 70 -1.93 4.26 -18.47
C SER A 70 -1.82 4.70 -19.93
N GLN A 71 -1.62 3.77 -20.88
CA GLN A 71 -1.79 4.09 -22.31
C GLN A 71 -3.26 4.32 -22.66
N GLN A 72 -3.47 5.28 -23.54
CA GLN A 72 -4.75 5.60 -24.16
C GLN A 72 -4.99 4.63 -25.33
N ILE A 73 -5.98 3.75 -25.20
CA ILE A 73 -6.68 3.21 -26.36
C ILE A 73 -7.99 4.00 -26.45
N PRO A 74 -8.33 4.63 -27.59
CA PRO A 74 -9.58 5.35 -27.74
C PRO A 74 -10.77 4.45 -27.39
N SER A 75 -11.45 4.77 -26.29
CA SER A 75 -12.63 4.06 -25.82
C SER A 75 -13.88 4.56 -26.55
N GLU A 76 -13.99 4.30 -27.85
CA GLU A 76 -15.30 4.33 -28.50
C GLU A 76 -15.97 2.97 -28.28
N LEU A 77 -17.10 2.99 -27.54
CA LEU A 77 -17.84 1.86 -26.95
C LEU A 77 -17.16 1.23 -25.73
N VAL A 78 -17.27 1.86 -24.56
CA VAL A 78 -18.13 1.48 -23.41
C VAL A 78 -17.77 2.43 -22.25
N ARG A 79 -18.76 2.80 -21.44
CA ARG A 79 -18.66 3.82 -20.39
C ARG A 79 -17.45 3.62 -19.44
N PRO A 80 -16.79 4.70 -19.00
CA PRO A 80 -15.58 4.60 -18.22
C PRO A 80 -15.90 4.34 -16.73
N THR A 81 -15.47 3.19 -16.21
CA THR A 81 -15.26 2.96 -14.76
C THR A 81 -13.75 3.00 -14.45
N VAL A 82 -13.04 4.00 -14.99
CA VAL A 82 -11.55 4.03 -15.02
C VAL A 82 -10.88 4.37 -13.68
N THR A 83 -11.64 4.56 -12.59
CA THR A 83 -11.06 4.77 -11.26
C THR A 83 -10.71 3.47 -10.53
N SER A 84 -11.30 2.31 -10.87
CA SER A 84 -10.99 1.04 -10.20
C SER A 84 -9.75 0.33 -10.77
N ALA A 85 -9.49 0.47 -12.08
CA ALA A 85 -8.42 -0.29 -12.76
C ALA A 85 -7.02 -0.03 -12.19
N ALA A 86 -6.71 1.21 -11.82
CA ALA A 86 -5.41 1.55 -11.27
C ALA A 86 -5.24 1.09 -9.82
N GLN A 87 -6.29 1.17 -9.01
CA GLN A 87 -6.25 0.74 -7.61
C GLN A 87 -6.17 -0.79 -7.51
N GLU A 88 -6.88 -1.51 -8.38
CA GLU A 88 -6.74 -2.95 -8.59
C GLU A 88 -5.31 -3.32 -9.01
N ARG A 89 -4.70 -2.55 -9.93
CA ARG A 89 -3.32 -2.77 -10.38
C ARG A 89 -2.30 -2.55 -9.24
N ILE A 90 -2.46 -1.50 -8.43
CA ILE A 90 -1.61 -1.24 -7.25
C ILE A 90 -1.72 -2.41 -6.25
N GLN A 91 -2.93 -2.90 -5.98
CA GLN A 91 -3.12 -4.06 -5.08
C GLN A 91 -2.47 -5.33 -5.65
N ALA A 92 -2.58 -5.58 -6.95
CA ALA A 92 -1.93 -6.71 -7.59
C ALA A 92 -0.39 -6.63 -7.49
N ILE A 93 0.18 -5.44 -7.73
CA ILE A 93 1.63 -5.18 -7.55
C ILE A 93 2.05 -5.42 -6.09
N GLN A 94 1.25 -4.93 -5.14
CA GLN A 94 1.52 -5.11 -3.72
C GLN A 94 1.51 -6.60 -3.33
N GLN A 95 0.52 -7.36 -3.79
CA GLN A 95 0.44 -8.80 -3.50
C GLN A 95 1.62 -9.60 -4.07
N ARG A 96 2.13 -9.23 -5.26
CA ARG A 96 3.26 -9.89 -5.92
C ARG A 96 4.62 -9.49 -5.34
N THR A 97 4.76 -8.23 -4.95
CA THR A 97 6.03 -7.73 -4.39
C THR A 97 6.17 -8.14 -2.92
N MET A 98 5.09 -8.13 -2.14
CA MET A 98 5.08 -8.49 -0.71
C MET A 98 4.93 -10.00 -0.47
N THR A 99 5.56 -10.82 -1.33
CA THR A 99 5.63 -12.27 -1.15
C THR A 99 6.66 -12.64 -0.09
N ARG A 100 6.50 -13.83 0.49
CA ARG A 100 7.38 -14.32 1.56
C ARG A 100 8.85 -14.29 1.14
N ASP A 101 9.15 -14.85 -0.03
CA ASP A 101 10.53 -15.02 -0.49
C ASP A 101 11.19 -13.69 -0.82
N ASN A 102 10.45 -12.74 -1.41
CA ASN A 102 10.95 -11.38 -1.66
C ASN A 102 11.27 -10.64 -0.35
N LEU A 103 10.39 -10.72 0.64
CA LEU A 103 10.58 -10.02 1.91
C LEU A 103 11.70 -10.64 2.77
N ILE A 104 11.86 -11.97 2.72
CA ILE A 104 13.00 -12.66 3.35
C ILE A 104 14.31 -12.22 2.67
N ALA A 105 14.35 -12.21 1.33
CA ALA A 105 15.55 -11.79 0.60
C ALA A 105 15.96 -10.35 0.94
N ILE A 106 15.01 -9.43 1.07
CA ILE A 106 15.26 -8.04 1.50
C ILE A 106 15.75 -8.01 2.95
N ALA A 107 15.09 -8.74 3.85
CA ALA A 107 15.48 -8.80 5.26
C ALA A 107 16.91 -9.34 5.44
N ASP A 108 17.30 -10.31 4.63
CA ASP A 108 18.64 -10.92 4.66
C ASP A 108 19.69 -9.99 4.06
N LYS A 109 19.39 -9.37 2.92
CA LYS A 109 20.28 -8.44 2.23
C LYS A 109 20.68 -7.25 3.12
N PHE A 110 19.71 -6.67 3.83
CA PHE A 110 19.92 -5.50 4.68
C PHE A 110 20.06 -5.83 6.18
N LYS A 111 20.10 -7.12 6.53
CA LYS A 111 20.20 -7.60 7.92
C LYS A 111 19.20 -6.93 8.86
N LEU A 112 17.93 -6.89 8.44
CA LEU A 112 16.85 -6.27 9.18
C LEU A 112 16.63 -6.98 10.51
N PHE A 113 16.33 -6.20 11.55
CA PHE A 113 16.02 -6.63 12.91
C PHE A 113 17.10 -7.55 13.54
N PRO A 114 18.36 -7.11 13.65
CA PRO A 114 19.47 -7.96 14.12
C PRO A 114 19.20 -8.57 15.50
N ASP A 115 18.63 -7.78 16.43
CA ASP A 115 18.37 -8.20 17.82
C ASP A 115 17.25 -9.23 17.95
N LYS A 116 16.37 -9.34 16.95
CA LYS A 116 15.16 -10.18 17.00
C LYS A 116 15.23 -11.40 16.07
N ARG A 117 16.24 -11.46 15.21
CA ARG A 117 16.39 -12.47 14.17
C ARG A 117 16.55 -13.90 14.71
N THR A 118 17.15 -14.05 15.90
CA THR A 118 17.29 -15.36 16.59
C THR A 118 16.03 -15.80 17.32
N LEU A 119 15.14 -14.86 17.62
CA LEU A 119 13.94 -15.07 18.42
C LEU A 119 12.68 -15.22 17.55
N MET A 120 12.76 -14.84 16.27
CA MET A 120 11.63 -14.83 15.34
C MET A 120 11.70 -15.98 14.35
N SER A 121 10.55 -16.58 14.07
CA SER A 121 10.40 -17.47 12.92
C SER A 121 10.48 -16.69 11.60
N PRO A 122 10.81 -17.33 10.46
CA PRO A 122 10.79 -16.67 9.15
C PRO A 122 9.42 -16.07 8.79
N THR A 123 8.33 -16.65 9.30
CA THR A 123 6.97 -16.15 9.08
C THR A 123 6.72 -14.86 9.86
N GLU A 124 7.19 -14.78 11.11
CA GLU A 124 7.11 -13.58 11.93
C GLU A 124 7.99 -12.46 11.37
N LEU A 125 9.19 -12.78 10.88
CA LEU A 125 10.07 -11.81 10.21
C LEU A 125 9.35 -11.17 9.02
N VAL A 126 8.69 -11.97 8.18
CA VAL A 126 7.93 -11.47 7.03
C VAL A 126 6.77 -10.59 7.48
N ALA A 127 6.03 -11.00 8.51
CA ALA A 127 4.95 -10.18 9.06
C ALA A 127 5.47 -8.83 9.60
N GLU A 128 6.63 -8.83 10.25
CA GLU A 128 7.27 -7.62 10.76
C GLU A 128 7.71 -6.72 9.59
N VAL A 129 8.41 -7.24 8.57
CA VAL A 129 8.78 -6.46 7.38
C VAL A 129 7.53 -5.86 6.70
N LYS A 130 6.45 -6.64 6.55
CA LYS A 130 5.18 -6.14 5.99
C LYS A 130 4.62 -4.98 6.81
N LYS A 131 4.62 -5.11 8.13
CA LYS A 131 4.11 -4.10 9.06
C LYS A 131 4.87 -2.77 8.98
N HIS A 132 6.17 -2.82 8.71
CA HIS A 132 7.02 -1.63 8.54
C HIS A 132 7.06 -1.11 7.10
N THR A 133 6.43 -1.81 6.15
CA THR A 133 6.34 -1.35 4.76
C THR A 133 5.06 -0.54 4.54
N LYS A 134 5.19 0.62 3.90
CA LYS A 134 4.08 1.49 3.55
C LYS A 134 3.96 1.61 2.03
N ILE A 135 2.84 1.13 1.49
CA ILE A 135 2.49 1.30 0.08
C ILE A 135 1.08 1.88 0.05
N ALA A 136 0.93 3.08 -0.49
CA ALA A 136 -0.36 3.76 -0.53
C ALA A 136 -0.47 4.67 -1.76
N PRO A 137 -1.66 4.82 -2.36
CA PRO A 137 -1.88 5.89 -3.32
C PRO A 137 -1.68 7.25 -2.64
N VAL A 138 -1.01 8.16 -3.32
CA VAL A 138 -0.89 9.56 -2.92
C VAL A 138 -1.97 10.31 -3.66
N ASP A 139 -3.03 10.71 -2.94
CA ASP A 139 -4.00 11.67 -3.46
C ASP A 139 -3.27 12.99 -3.65
N LEU A 140 -2.82 13.26 -4.88
CA LEU A 140 -2.31 14.58 -5.23
C LEU A 140 -3.47 15.57 -5.17
N GLN A 141 -3.60 16.27 -4.05
CA GLN A 141 -4.26 17.57 -4.00
C GLN A 141 -3.38 18.56 -4.80
N LEU A 142 -3.36 18.40 -6.12
CA LEU A 142 -2.82 19.41 -7.03
C LEU A 142 -3.74 20.62 -6.91
N ASP A 143 -3.19 21.77 -6.53
CA ASP A 143 -3.91 23.05 -6.46
C ASP A 143 -4.73 23.27 -7.75
N PHE A 144 -6.05 23.13 -7.63
CA PHE A 144 -7.02 23.01 -8.73
C PHE A 144 -7.21 24.28 -9.57
N LYS A 145 -6.33 25.29 -9.46
CA LYS A 145 -6.54 26.60 -10.10
C LYS A 145 -6.11 26.66 -11.56
N GLN A 146 -5.49 25.62 -12.15
CA GLN A 146 -4.77 25.79 -13.42
C GLN A 146 -4.77 24.63 -14.44
N ARG A 147 -5.76 23.73 -14.49
CA ARG A 147 -5.88 22.81 -15.66
C ARG A 147 -7.24 22.78 -16.35
N THR A 148 -7.10 22.80 -17.68
CA THR A 148 -8.04 22.59 -18.78
C THR A 148 -8.87 21.31 -18.63
N ARG A 149 -10.11 21.31 -19.14
CA ARG A 149 -11.10 20.21 -19.12
C ARG A 149 -10.53 18.80 -19.43
N ALA A 150 -9.48 18.68 -20.23
CA ALA A 150 -8.84 17.42 -20.60
C ALA A 150 -8.10 16.70 -19.47
N SER A 151 -7.72 17.39 -18.39
CA SER A 151 -6.99 16.76 -17.26
C SER A 151 -7.92 16.11 -16.22
N MET A 152 -9.25 16.22 -16.37
CA MET A 152 -10.24 15.54 -15.52
C MET A 152 -10.56 14.12 -16.02
N GLU A 153 -10.28 13.80 -17.28
CA GLU A 153 -10.67 12.50 -17.87
C GLU A 153 -9.66 11.37 -17.56
N ASN A 154 -8.42 11.71 -17.16
CA ASN A 154 -7.38 10.72 -16.83
C ASN A 154 -6.62 11.14 -15.56
N PRO A 155 -7.04 10.68 -14.36
CA PRO A 155 -6.28 10.94 -13.15
C PRO A 155 -4.94 10.20 -13.25
N THR A 156 -3.87 10.97 -13.35
CA THR A 156 -2.51 10.46 -13.21
C THR A 156 -2.31 10.01 -11.77
N ILE A 157 -2.22 8.71 -11.50
CA ILE A 157 -2.17 8.17 -10.14
C ILE A 157 -0.72 7.99 -9.71
N VAL A 158 -0.37 8.62 -8.59
CA VAL A 158 0.90 8.42 -7.90
C VAL A 158 0.67 7.52 -6.71
N PHE A 159 1.59 6.60 -6.46
CA PHE A 159 1.64 5.86 -5.22
C PHE A 159 3.01 6.00 -4.57
N SER A 160 3.02 6.00 -3.24
CA SER A 160 4.24 6.00 -2.45
C SER A 160 4.60 4.58 -2.05
N VAL A 161 5.90 4.31 -2.03
CA VAL A 161 6.50 3.08 -1.51
C VAL A 161 7.56 3.50 -0.50
N GLY A 162 7.42 3.04 0.74
CA GLY A 162 8.34 3.40 1.81
C GLY A 162 8.52 2.31 2.86
N PHE A 163 9.56 2.47 3.67
CA PHE A 163 9.93 1.56 4.73
C PHE A 163 10.25 2.32 6.01
N GLU A 164 9.69 1.86 7.13
CA GLU A 164 9.95 2.37 8.48
C GLU A 164 11.06 1.58 9.16
N TYR A 165 12.10 2.27 9.65
CA TYR A 165 13.17 1.59 10.38
C TYR A 165 13.86 2.49 11.40
N GLY A 166 14.56 1.90 12.38
CA GLY A 166 15.29 2.64 13.42
C GLY A 166 16.50 3.41 12.89
N ASP A 167 17.04 2.99 11.76
CA ASP A 167 18.15 3.66 11.05
C ASP A 167 17.63 4.27 9.74
N ALA A 168 17.87 5.57 9.55
CA ALA A 168 17.47 6.32 8.37
C ALA A 168 18.14 5.84 7.08
N ALA A 169 19.41 5.41 7.15
CA ALA A 169 20.15 4.95 5.98
C ALA A 169 19.62 3.59 5.49
N VAL A 170 19.41 2.65 6.43
CA VAL A 170 18.83 1.34 6.13
C VAL A 170 17.40 1.49 5.61
N ALA A 171 16.59 2.37 6.22
CA ALA A 171 15.24 2.65 5.73
C ALA A 171 15.23 3.06 4.25
N ALA A 172 16.13 3.97 3.86
CA ALA A 172 16.25 4.41 2.47
C ALA A 172 16.73 3.30 1.54
N GLN A 173 17.72 2.52 1.95
CA GLN A 173 18.22 1.41 1.13
C GLN A 173 17.15 0.34 0.87
N VAL A 174 16.38 -0.01 1.90
CA VAL A 174 15.27 -0.97 1.79
C VAL A 174 14.16 -0.43 0.90
N ALA A 175 13.77 0.84 1.07
CA ALA A 175 12.76 1.47 0.23
C ALA A 175 13.19 1.52 -1.25
N ASN A 176 14.46 1.82 -1.52
CA ASN A 176 15.02 1.79 -2.88
C ASN A 176 15.01 0.38 -3.48
N GLU A 177 15.35 -0.64 -2.69
CA GLU A 177 15.28 -2.03 -3.14
C GLU A 177 13.85 -2.45 -3.45
N LEU A 178 12.89 -2.12 -2.57
CA LEU A 178 11.48 -2.41 -2.78
C LEU A 178 10.96 -1.74 -4.06
N MET A 179 11.27 -0.47 -4.26
CA MET A 179 10.92 0.27 -5.48
C MET A 179 11.50 -0.41 -6.72
N THR A 180 12.79 -0.72 -6.72
CA THR A 180 13.45 -1.41 -7.84
C THR A 180 12.82 -2.77 -8.11
N ARG A 181 12.45 -3.51 -7.05
CA ARG A 181 11.79 -4.81 -7.17
C ARG A 181 10.41 -4.71 -7.81
N ILE A 182 9.62 -3.70 -7.43
CA ILE A 182 8.31 -3.41 -8.02
C ILE A 182 8.45 -3.14 -9.52
N LEU A 183 9.39 -2.28 -9.91
CA LEU A 183 9.60 -1.92 -11.31
C LEU A 183 10.04 -3.13 -12.15
N ASN A 184 10.97 -3.93 -11.62
CA ASN A 184 11.44 -5.13 -12.30
C ASN A 184 10.33 -6.20 -12.42
N GLU A 185 9.49 -6.35 -11.39
CA GLU A 185 8.35 -7.29 -11.42
C GLU A 185 7.32 -6.86 -12.47
N ASP A 186 6.98 -5.56 -12.56
CA ASP A 186 6.05 -5.05 -13.59
C ASP A 186 6.60 -5.27 -15.01
N LEU A 187 7.88 -4.97 -15.25
CA LEU A 187 8.53 -5.21 -16.56
C LEU A 187 8.53 -6.71 -16.92
N ARG A 188 8.82 -7.57 -15.95
CA ARG A 188 8.81 -9.03 -16.14
C ARG A 188 7.43 -9.55 -16.45
N ASP A 189 6.42 -9.11 -15.70
CA ASP A 189 5.02 -9.48 -15.87
C ASP A 189 4.52 -9.08 -17.27
N ARG A 190 4.82 -7.86 -17.70
CA ARG A 190 4.38 -7.35 -19.01
C ARG A 190 5.06 -8.06 -20.16
N THR A 191 6.37 -8.28 -20.06
CA THR A 191 7.11 -9.10 -21.03
C THR A 191 6.49 -10.50 -21.11
N SER A 192 6.18 -11.12 -19.96
CA SER A 192 5.54 -12.45 -19.93
C SER A 192 4.18 -12.45 -20.62
N ARG A 193 3.31 -11.47 -20.33
CA ARG A 193 1.98 -11.36 -20.96
C ARG A 193 2.05 -11.13 -22.46
N ALA A 194 2.99 -10.31 -22.91
CA ALA A 194 3.24 -10.07 -24.33
C ALA A 194 3.70 -11.36 -25.01
N THR A 195 4.68 -12.07 -24.44
CA THR A 195 5.14 -13.38 -24.92
C THR A 195 4.02 -14.41 -24.94
N ASP A 196 3.18 -14.49 -23.91
CA ASP A 196 2.08 -15.46 -23.85
C ASP A 196 0.99 -15.16 -24.91
N THR A 197 0.72 -13.88 -25.17
CA THR A 197 -0.17 -13.44 -26.24
C THR A 197 0.38 -13.81 -27.62
N THR A 198 1.68 -13.56 -27.86
CA THR A 198 2.35 -13.99 -29.09
C THR A 198 2.26 -15.50 -29.27
N LYS A 199 2.52 -16.29 -28.23
CA LYS A 199 2.41 -17.76 -28.27
C LYS A 199 0.98 -18.23 -28.55
N PHE A 200 -0.02 -17.57 -27.98
CA PHE A 200 -1.42 -17.88 -28.25
C PHE A 200 -1.77 -17.63 -29.73
N LEU A 201 -1.45 -16.45 -30.25
CA LEU A 201 -1.70 -16.10 -31.65
C LEU A 201 -0.91 -16.97 -32.61
N ALA A 202 0.33 -17.37 -32.26
CA ALA A 202 1.15 -18.27 -33.06
C ALA A 202 0.51 -19.64 -33.21
N ARG A 203 -0.02 -20.19 -32.10
CA ARG A 203 -0.77 -21.44 -32.13
C ARG A 203 -2.04 -21.32 -32.95
N GLU A 204 -2.74 -20.19 -32.87
CA GLU A 204 -3.96 -19.99 -33.64
C GLU A 204 -3.69 -19.90 -35.15
N VAL A 205 -2.65 -19.18 -35.58
CA VAL A 205 -2.22 -19.15 -36.98
C VAL A 205 -1.86 -20.56 -37.47
N GLN A 206 -1.09 -21.31 -36.67
CA GLN A 206 -0.72 -22.69 -37.02
C GLN A 206 -1.94 -23.61 -37.12
N ARG A 207 -2.93 -23.45 -36.22
CA ARG A 207 -4.19 -24.20 -36.24
C ARG A 207 -4.98 -23.91 -37.52
N LEU A 208 -5.19 -22.64 -37.85
CA LEU A 208 -5.89 -22.23 -39.07
C LEU A 208 -5.17 -22.68 -40.34
N GLN A 209 -3.83 -22.64 -40.35
CA GLN A 209 -3.04 -23.12 -41.48
C GLN A 209 -3.18 -24.63 -41.69
N ALA A 210 -3.16 -25.42 -40.61
CA ALA A 210 -3.38 -26.85 -40.66
C ALA A 210 -4.80 -27.18 -41.16
N GLU A 211 -5.81 -26.48 -40.65
CA GLU A 211 -7.22 -26.64 -41.05
C GLU A 211 -7.43 -26.27 -42.53
N ASN A 212 -6.78 -25.20 -43.03
CA ASN A 212 -6.81 -24.82 -44.44
C ASN A 212 -6.17 -25.91 -45.33
N SER A 213 -4.99 -26.41 -44.95
CA SER A 213 -4.32 -27.47 -45.72
C SER A 213 -5.12 -28.78 -45.77
N ALA A 214 -5.83 -29.11 -44.69
CA ALA A 214 -6.71 -30.28 -44.66
C ALA A 214 -7.93 -30.09 -45.57
N LEU A 215 -8.48 -28.88 -45.62
CA LEU A 215 -9.58 -28.52 -46.52
C LEU A 215 -9.13 -28.54 -48.00
N ASP A 216 -7.93 -28.04 -48.30
CA ASP A 216 -7.32 -28.11 -49.63
C ASP A 216 -7.22 -29.55 -50.14
N VAL A 217 -6.78 -30.48 -49.29
CA VAL A 217 -6.70 -31.92 -49.64
C VAL A 217 -8.08 -32.50 -49.91
N LYS A 218 -9.11 -32.15 -49.11
CA LYS A 218 -10.49 -32.61 -49.33
C LYS A 218 -11.08 -32.07 -50.63
N ILE A 219 -10.87 -30.78 -50.91
CA ILE A 219 -11.31 -30.15 -52.18
C ILE A 219 -10.59 -30.80 -53.36
N ALA A 220 -9.28 -31.06 -53.25
CA ALA A 220 -8.52 -31.75 -54.30
C ALA A 220 -9.02 -33.17 -54.55
N GLN A 221 -9.32 -33.96 -53.50
CA GLN A 221 -9.91 -35.29 -53.63
C GLN A 221 -11.28 -35.24 -54.32
N LEU A 222 -12.16 -34.31 -53.91
CA LEU A 222 -13.48 -34.15 -54.53
C LEU A 222 -13.39 -33.71 -56.00
N ARG A 223 -12.41 -32.86 -56.34
CA ARG A 223 -12.12 -32.48 -57.73
C ARG A 223 -11.60 -33.67 -58.56
N LEU A 224 -10.74 -34.52 -57.98
CA LEU A 224 -10.26 -35.74 -58.64
C LEU A 224 -11.39 -36.74 -58.88
N THR A 225 -12.31 -36.92 -57.92
CA THR A 225 -13.48 -37.81 -58.10
C THR A 225 -14.50 -37.29 -59.09
N GLN A 226 -14.65 -35.97 -59.24
CA GLN A 226 -15.57 -35.39 -60.21
C GLN A 226 -15.04 -35.46 -61.65
N GLY A 227 -13.74 -35.70 -61.87
CA GLY A 227 -13.16 -35.89 -63.20
C GLY A 227 -13.61 -34.87 -64.24
N LYS A 228 -13.96 -33.64 -63.82
CA LYS A 228 -14.56 -32.64 -64.69
C LYS A 228 -13.60 -31.45 -64.88
N PRO A 229 -13.36 -31.03 -66.13
CA PRO A 229 -12.71 -29.76 -66.42
C PRO A 229 -13.55 -28.64 -65.80
N ALA A 230 -12.87 -27.65 -65.22
CA ALA A 230 -13.46 -26.42 -64.72
C ALA A 230 -14.57 -25.88 -65.64
N SER A 231 -15.83 -26.10 -65.27
CA SER A 231 -16.98 -25.43 -65.85
C SER A 231 -17.57 -24.49 -64.80
N SER A 232 -16.82 -23.43 -64.50
CA SER A 232 -17.34 -22.15 -63.99
C SER A 232 -16.30 -21.03 -64.19
N THR A 233 -15.77 -20.91 -65.42
CA THR A 233 -15.35 -19.68 -66.12
C THR A 233 -14.92 -20.14 -67.52
N GLY A 234 -15.91 -20.29 -68.40
CA GLY A 234 -15.66 -20.71 -69.79
C GLY A 234 -14.97 -19.60 -70.56
N SER A 235 -13.63 -19.56 -70.52
CA SER A 235 -12.77 -18.93 -71.52
C SER A 235 -11.27 -19.16 -71.29
N ASP A 236 -10.82 -19.60 -70.09
CA ASP A 236 -9.39 -19.54 -69.73
C ASP A 236 -8.61 -20.86 -69.61
N GLN A 237 -9.22 -22.01 -69.89
CA GLN A 237 -8.52 -23.30 -69.79
C GLN A 237 -7.36 -23.49 -70.80
N PRO A 238 -7.49 -23.11 -72.09
CA PRO A 238 -6.36 -23.18 -73.01
C PRO A 238 -5.30 -22.08 -72.73
N THR A 239 -5.69 -20.94 -72.16
CA THR A 239 -4.79 -19.84 -71.76
C THR A 239 -4.00 -20.17 -70.49
N THR A 240 -4.59 -20.82 -69.49
CA THR A 240 -3.90 -21.21 -68.24
C THR A 240 -2.86 -22.32 -68.46
N LEU A 241 -3.15 -23.33 -69.29
CA LEU A 241 -2.19 -24.39 -69.61
C LEU A 241 -1.01 -23.86 -70.44
N SER A 242 -1.27 -22.94 -71.38
CA SER A 242 -0.21 -22.26 -72.15
C SER A 242 0.61 -21.30 -71.27
N GLN A 243 -0.01 -20.59 -70.33
CA GLN A 243 0.68 -19.75 -69.34
C GLN A 243 1.58 -20.58 -68.40
N LEU A 244 1.09 -21.71 -67.89
CA LEU A 244 1.89 -22.62 -67.05
C LEU A 244 3.07 -23.25 -67.81
N LYS A 245 2.86 -23.60 -69.09
CA LYS A 245 3.95 -24.05 -69.98
C LYS A 245 4.97 -22.93 -70.21
N ALA A 246 4.52 -21.69 -70.41
CA ALA A 246 5.41 -20.53 -70.55
C ALA A 246 6.19 -20.23 -69.26
N GLU A 247 5.55 -20.33 -68.09
CA GLU A 247 6.19 -20.16 -66.79
C GLU A 247 7.21 -21.26 -66.50
N LEU A 248 6.94 -22.50 -66.93
CA LEU A 248 7.92 -23.59 -66.87
C LEU A 248 9.14 -23.31 -67.74
N ILE A 249 8.95 -22.77 -68.95
CA ILE A 249 10.07 -22.39 -69.83
C ILE A 249 10.88 -21.26 -69.18
N GLN A 250 10.22 -20.26 -68.60
CA GLN A 250 10.88 -19.14 -67.92
C GLN A 250 11.66 -19.59 -66.67
N LYS A 251 11.06 -20.44 -65.82
CA LYS A 251 11.71 -20.96 -64.62
C LYS A 251 12.75 -22.03 -64.94
N GLY A 252 12.58 -22.79 -66.02
CA GLY A 252 13.56 -23.77 -66.52
C GLY A 252 14.83 -23.12 -67.07
N ALA A 253 14.76 -21.86 -67.52
CA ALA A 253 15.94 -21.08 -67.89
C ALA A 253 16.74 -20.57 -66.66
N LEU A 254 16.10 -20.44 -65.49
CA LEU A 254 16.70 -19.88 -64.26
C LEU A 254 17.07 -20.95 -63.22
N TYR A 255 16.44 -22.13 -63.25
CA TYR A 255 16.61 -23.19 -62.26
C TYR A 255 16.87 -24.55 -62.92
N SER A 256 17.70 -25.39 -62.28
CA SER A 256 17.98 -26.76 -62.75
C SER A 256 16.73 -27.66 -62.65
N GLU A 257 16.59 -28.64 -63.55
CA GLU A 257 15.42 -29.54 -63.64
C GLU A 257 15.05 -30.29 -62.34
N ARG A 258 15.96 -30.35 -61.36
CA ARG A 258 15.72 -30.96 -60.04
C ARG A 258 15.11 -30.01 -59.00
N HIS A 259 14.88 -28.73 -59.32
CA HIS A 259 14.36 -27.76 -58.36
C HIS A 259 12.91 -28.10 -57.96
N PRO A 260 12.54 -28.05 -56.66
CA PRO A 260 11.21 -28.47 -56.19
C PRO A 260 10.06 -27.71 -56.87
N ALA A 261 10.27 -26.43 -57.21
CA ALA A 261 9.28 -25.62 -57.94
C ALA A 261 9.07 -26.06 -59.41
N ILE A 262 10.11 -26.58 -60.08
CA ILE A 262 9.99 -27.12 -61.44
C ILE A 262 9.28 -28.47 -61.40
N GLN A 263 9.58 -29.31 -60.41
CA GLN A 263 8.91 -30.60 -60.24
C GLN A 263 7.42 -30.43 -59.93
N SER A 264 7.03 -29.44 -59.10
CA SER A 264 5.62 -29.14 -58.84
C SER A 264 4.90 -28.61 -60.09
N LEU A 265 5.53 -27.71 -60.87
CA LEU A 265 4.97 -27.21 -62.12
C LEU A 265 4.78 -28.32 -63.16
N LYS A 266 5.78 -29.20 -63.31
CA LYS A 266 5.73 -30.33 -64.26
C LYS A 266 4.60 -31.31 -63.89
N LYS A 267 4.44 -31.60 -62.59
CA LYS A 267 3.32 -32.42 -62.09
C LYS A 267 1.95 -31.75 -62.31
N GLN A 268 1.85 -30.44 -62.14
CA GLN A 268 0.61 -29.70 -62.42
C GLN A 268 0.24 -29.72 -63.91
N ILE A 269 1.21 -29.53 -64.80
CA ILE A 269 0.98 -29.59 -66.26
C ILE A 269 0.57 -31.01 -66.68
N GLU A 270 1.23 -32.05 -66.15
CA GLU A 270 0.87 -33.44 -66.44
C GLU A 270 -0.53 -33.81 -65.92
N ALA A 271 -0.90 -33.33 -64.73
CA ALA A 271 -2.24 -33.53 -64.19
C ALA A 271 -3.31 -32.82 -65.04
N LEU A 272 -3.03 -31.60 -65.51
CA LEU A 272 -3.93 -30.84 -66.38
C LEU A 272 -4.08 -31.49 -67.77
N GLU A 273 -2.99 -32.01 -68.35
CA GLU A 273 -3.04 -32.77 -69.62
C GLU A 273 -3.82 -34.08 -69.49
N LYS A 274 -3.69 -34.80 -68.37
CA LYS A 274 -4.47 -36.03 -68.10
C LYS A 274 -5.97 -35.75 -67.94
N VAL A 275 -6.34 -34.63 -67.31
CA VAL A 275 -7.74 -34.21 -67.17
C VAL A 275 -8.33 -33.76 -68.50
N ALA A 276 -7.55 -33.16 -69.39
CA ALA A 276 -7.99 -32.78 -70.73
C ALA A 276 -8.30 -33.97 -71.67
N SER A 277 -7.76 -35.16 -71.36
CA SER A 277 -7.82 -36.34 -72.23
C SER A 277 -8.80 -37.44 -71.75
N ALA A 278 -9.54 -37.23 -70.65
CA ALA A 278 -10.43 -38.23 -70.05
C ALA A 278 -11.91 -38.06 -70.47
N PRO A 279 -12.68 -39.14 -70.69
CA PRO A 279 -14.12 -39.05 -71.00
C PRO A 279 -14.94 -38.52 -69.82
N ALA A 280 -15.97 -37.72 -70.11
CA ALA A 280 -16.78 -36.99 -69.14
C ALA A 280 -17.54 -37.88 -68.13
N PRO A 281 -17.43 -37.63 -66.81
CA PRO A 281 -18.27 -38.26 -65.80
C PRO A 281 -19.61 -37.52 -65.61
N SER A 282 -20.55 -38.20 -64.97
CA SER A 282 -21.87 -37.70 -64.59
C SER A 282 -21.79 -36.53 -63.61
N ASN A 283 -22.37 -35.39 -64.00
CA ASN A 283 -22.58 -34.22 -63.15
C ASN A 283 -23.64 -34.54 -62.09
N ASP A 284 -23.22 -34.91 -60.88
CA ASP A 284 -24.16 -35.03 -59.76
C ASP A 284 -24.29 -33.67 -59.05
N PRO A 285 -25.44 -32.98 -59.15
CA PRO A 285 -25.65 -31.63 -58.59
C PRO A 285 -25.41 -31.55 -57.06
N ALA A 286 -25.54 -32.67 -56.33
CA ALA A 286 -25.25 -32.71 -54.90
C ALA A 286 -23.76 -32.54 -54.57
N THR A 287 -22.87 -33.04 -55.44
CA THR A 287 -21.41 -32.97 -55.23
C THR A 287 -20.86 -31.58 -55.59
N SER A 288 -21.43 -30.91 -56.59
CA SER A 288 -21.08 -29.52 -56.93
C SER A 288 -21.49 -28.52 -55.83
N ALA A 289 -22.68 -28.68 -55.24
CA ALA A 289 -23.12 -27.85 -54.12
C ALA A 289 -22.21 -28.04 -52.89
N SER A 290 -21.78 -29.27 -52.61
CA SER A 290 -20.82 -29.55 -51.54
C SER A 290 -19.44 -28.92 -51.77
N LEU A 291 -18.99 -28.87 -53.04
CA LEU A 291 -17.72 -28.24 -53.40
C LEU A 291 -17.77 -26.71 -53.22
N GLU A 292 -18.89 -26.08 -53.58
CA GLU A 292 -19.09 -24.64 -53.44
C GLU A 292 -19.08 -24.21 -51.97
N ILE A 293 -19.74 -24.98 -51.09
CA ILE A 293 -19.70 -24.76 -49.63
C ILE A 293 -18.26 -24.89 -49.09
N MET A 294 -17.50 -25.90 -49.53
CA MET A 294 -16.12 -26.08 -49.08
C MET A 294 -15.19 -24.97 -49.58
N VAL A 295 -15.38 -24.46 -50.79
CA VAL A 295 -14.62 -23.32 -51.33
C VAL A 295 -14.97 -22.03 -50.58
N ALA A 296 -16.24 -21.79 -50.27
CA ALA A 296 -16.63 -20.66 -49.41
C ALA A 296 -16.04 -20.79 -48.00
N GLN A 297 -16.00 -22.01 -47.46
CA GLN A 297 -15.33 -22.28 -46.18
C GLN A 297 -13.83 -21.99 -46.26
N GLN A 298 -13.15 -22.40 -47.33
CA GLN A 298 -11.73 -22.13 -47.59
C GLN A 298 -11.46 -20.61 -47.62
N GLU A 299 -12.28 -19.85 -48.35
CA GLU A 299 -12.15 -18.39 -48.42
C GLU A 299 -12.31 -17.74 -47.04
N SER A 300 -13.27 -18.21 -46.23
CA SER A 300 -13.47 -17.71 -44.87
C SER A 300 -12.28 -18.06 -43.95
N LEU A 301 -11.73 -19.26 -44.09
CA LEU A 301 -10.58 -19.71 -43.31
C LEU A 301 -9.33 -18.91 -43.67
N GLN A 302 -9.16 -18.61 -44.96
CA GLN A 302 -8.07 -17.81 -45.47
C GLN A 302 -8.15 -16.37 -44.95
N LYS A 303 -9.34 -15.75 -44.97
CA LYS A 303 -9.56 -14.44 -44.34
C LYS A 303 -9.23 -14.45 -42.84
N ASN A 304 -9.63 -15.50 -42.12
CA ASN A 304 -9.31 -15.65 -40.70
C ASN A 304 -7.81 -15.84 -40.47
N LEU A 305 -7.13 -16.60 -41.33
CA LEU A 305 -5.69 -16.81 -41.29
C LEU A 305 -4.94 -15.50 -41.54
N ASP A 306 -5.34 -14.73 -42.54
CA ASP A 306 -4.76 -13.43 -42.86
C ASP A 306 -4.93 -12.47 -41.67
N ALA A 307 -6.13 -12.40 -41.09
CA ALA A 307 -6.38 -11.59 -39.89
C ALA A 307 -5.57 -12.06 -38.68
N ALA A 308 -5.45 -13.36 -38.44
CA ALA A 308 -4.67 -13.92 -37.34
C ALA A 308 -3.16 -13.69 -37.53
N SER A 309 -2.66 -13.81 -38.75
CA SER A 309 -1.26 -13.57 -39.09
C SER A 309 -0.88 -12.10 -38.95
N ALA A 310 -1.76 -11.17 -39.35
CA ALA A 310 -1.60 -9.75 -39.12
C ALA A 310 -1.57 -9.40 -37.62
N LYS A 311 -2.49 -9.98 -36.83
CA LYS A 311 -2.49 -9.84 -35.36
C LYS A 311 -1.23 -10.39 -34.72
N LEU A 312 -0.72 -11.52 -35.20
CA LEU A 312 0.55 -12.10 -34.74
C LEU A 312 1.74 -11.20 -35.07
N ALA A 313 1.79 -10.64 -36.28
CA ALA A 313 2.86 -9.71 -36.66
C ALA A 313 2.85 -8.47 -35.76
N ALA A 314 1.66 -7.90 -35.49
CA ALA A 314 1.50 -6.79 -34.56
C ALA A 314 1.87 -7.17 -33.12
N ALA A 315 1.46 -8.35 -32.64
CA ALA A 315 1.79 -8.83 -31.30
C ALA A 315 3.30 -9.08 -31.12
N ARG A 316 3.99 -9.64 -32.13
CA ARG A 316 5.44 -9.81 -32.12
C ARG A 316 6.18 -8.48 -32.07
N LEU A 317 5.69 -7.49 -32.82
CA LEU A 317 6.23 -6.13 -32.73
C LEU A 317 6.04 -5.56 -31.32
N GLY A 318 4.84 -5.71 -30.74
CA GLY A 318 4.56 -5.29 -29.36
C GLY A 318 5.41 -6.01 -28.30
N GLU A 319 5.62 -7.32 -28.44
CA GLU A 319 6.49 -8.10 -27.56
C GLU A 319 7.95 -7.62 -27.63
N ASN A 320 8.45 -7.34 -28.84
CA ASN A 320 9.79 -6.79 -29.00
C ASN A 320 9.91 -5.40 -28.38
N LEU A 321 8.91 -4.53 -28.55
CA LEU A 321 8.86 -3.19 -27.93
C LEU A 321 8.83 -3.25 -26.39
N GLU A 322 8.10 -4.23 -25.83
CA GLU A 322 8.06 -4.48 -24.39
C GLU A 322 9.41 -5.01 -23.88
N ARG A 323 10.03 -5.93 -24.62
CA ARG A 323 11.35 -6.48 -24.33
C ARG A 323 12.46 -5.43 -24.38
N ASP A 324 12.36 -4.49 -25.31
CA ASP A 324 13.29 -3.37 -25.49
C ASP A 324 13.00 -2.20 -24.52
N GLN A 325 12.04 -2.37 -23.60
CA GLN A 325 11.65 -1.39 -22.58
C GLN A 325 11.24 -0.03 -23.16
N GLN A 326 10.63 -0.01 -24.35
CA GLN A 326 10.14 1.21 -24.99
C GLN A 326 8.63 1.43 -24.83
N SER A 327 7.92 0.51 -24.16
CA SER A 327 6.48 0.57 -23.86
C SER A 327 6.16 1.36 -22.58
N GLU A 328 4.91 1.29 -22.06
CA GLU A 328 4.45 1.95 -20.80
C GLU A 328 5.54 1.91 -19.71
N LYS A 329 5.68 2.94 -18.88
CA LYS A 329 6.67 2.92 -17.79
C LYS A 329 6.01 3.34 -16.49
N LEU A 330 6.21 2.54 -15.45
CA LEU A 330 6.19 3.09 -14.11
C LEU A 330 7.38 4.04 -14.01
N GLU A 331 7.12 5.33 -13.87
CA GLU A 331 8.17 6.33 -13.80
C GLU A 331 8.41 6.71 -12.34
N ILE A 332 9.68 6.77 -11.94
CA ILE A 332 10.05 7.21 -10.60
C ILE A 332 10.02 8.74 -10.60
N ILE A 333 9.08 9.33 -9.85
CA ILE A 333 9.03 10.78 -9.65
C ILE A 333 10.06 11.18 -8.60
N GLU A 334 10.11 10.41 -7.52
CA GLU A 334 10.90 10.72 -6.34
C GLU A 334 11.52 9.44 -5.78
N GLN A 335 12.84 9.40 -5.66
CA GLN A 335 13.55 8.26 -5.09
C GLN A 335 13.56 8.34 -3.55
N PRO A 336 13.46 7.20 -2.84
CA PRO A 336 13.60 7.16 -1.40
C PRO A 336 14.98 7.68 -0.94
N THR A 337 14.98 8.70 -0.09
CA THR A 337 16.20 9.27 0.51
C THR A 337 16.21 9.08 2.03
N ALA A 338 17.39 9.16 2.64
CA ALA A 338 17.53 9.02 4.10
C ALA A 338 16.90 10.23 4.80
N PRO A 339 15.82 10.04 5.60
CA PRO A 339 15.14 11.15 6.26
C PRO A 339 15.99 11.73 7.39
N GLN A 340 15.87 13.05 7.60
CA GLN A 340 16.61 13.75 8.67
C GLN A 340 15.83 13.82 10.00
N VAL A 341 14.51 13.64 9.95
CA VAL A 341 13.62 13.71 11.11
C VAL A 341 12.92 12.37 11.32
N PRO A 342 12.78 11.91 12.57
CA PRO A 342 12.04 10.69 12.86
C PRO A 342 10.53 10.92 12.73
N VAL A 343 9.82 9.92 12.22
CA VAL A 343 8.36 9.94 12.09
C VAL A 343 7.67 9.53 13.40
N ARG A 344 8.34 8.70 14.21
CA ARG A 344 7.80 8.18 15.49
C ARG A 344 8.91 8.06 16.54
N PRO A 345 8.58 8.22 17.83
CA PRO A 345 7.33 8.78 18.35
C PRO A 345 7.29 10.32 18.24
N ASN A 346 6.08 10.88 18.13
CA ASN A 346 5.90 12.33 18.17
C ASN A 346 6.14 12.84 19.60
N ARG A 347 7.36 13.28 19.89
CA ARG A 347 7.81 13.70 21.22
C ARG A 347 6.86 14.71 21.89
N LEU A 348 6.30 15.64 21.12
CA LEU A 348 5.33 16.62 21.61
C LEU A 348 4.03 15.97 22.12
N LYS A 349 3.50 14.98 21.40
CA LYS A 349 2.27 14.27 21.81
C LYS A 349 2.52 13.44 23.07
N VAL A 350 3.68 12.77 23.16
CA VAL A 350 4.05 12.00 24.36
C VAL A 350 4.21 12.92 25.56
N LEU A 351 4.85 14.08 25.39
CA LEU A 351 5.04 15.06 26.46
C LEU A 351 3.72 15.69 26.92
N ALA A 352 2.80 15.98 25.99
CA ALA A 352 1.45 16.44 26.33
C ALA A 352 0.67 15.38 27.14
N MET A 353 0.76 14.10 26.74
CA MET A 353 0.15 13.00 27.48
C MET A 353 0.78 12.83 28.87
N ALA A 354 2.11 12.95 28.98
CA ALA A 354 2.81 12.91 30.26
C ALA A 354 2.40 14.08 31.18
N PHE A 355 2.23 15.27 30.63
CA PHE A 355 1.76 16.44 31.37
C PHE A 355 0.34 16.27 31.87
N ALA A 356 -0.57 15.78 31.03
CA ALA A 356 -1.94 15.47 31.45
C ALA A 356 -1.94 14.39 32.55
N ALA A 357 -1.19 13.31 32.37
CA ALA A 357 -1.05 12.25 33.37
C ALA A 357 -0.47 12.77 34.70
N ALA A 358 0.51 13.68 34.65
CA ALA A 358 1.08 14.32 35.83
C ALA A 358 0.04 15.16 36.57
N LEU A 359 -0.79 15.92 35.85
CA LEU A 359 -1.82 16.78 36.43
C LEU A 359 -2.91 15.95 37.11
N PHE A 360 -3.47 14.96 36.41
CA PHE A 360 -4.50 14.07 36.97
C PHE A 360 -3.96 13.16 38.07
N GLY A 361 -2.74 12.63 37.90
CA GLY A 361 -2.09 11.80 38.91
C GLY A 361 -1.77 12.57 40.19
N GLY A 362 -1.25 13.80 40.08
CA GLY A 362 -0.96 14.66 41.22
C GLY A 362 -2.22 15.11 41.97
N ALA A 363 -3.24 15.55 41.24
CA ALA A 363 -4.53 15.94 41.83
C ALA A 363 -5.25 14.73 42.45
N GLY A 364 -5.28 13.59 41.75
CA GLY A 364 -5.90 12.36 42.22
C GLY A 364 -5.23 11.79 43.47
N LEU A 365 -3.90 11.80 43.53
CA LEU A 365 -3.17 11.36 44.73
C LEU A 365 -3.42 12.29 45.92
N THR A 366 -3.49 13.60 45.68
CA THR A 366 -3.82 14.59 46.72
C THR A 366 -5.23 14.36 47.26
N PHE A 367 -6.20 14.16 46.37
CA PHE A 367 -7.60 13.89 46.73
C PHE A 367 -7.76 12.56 47.48
N LEU A 368 -7.06 11.51 47.03
CA LEU A 368 -7.06 10.21 47.70
C LEU A 368 -6.47 10.32 49.11
N MET A 369 -5.34 11.01 49.27
CA MET A 369 -4.75 11.27 50.60
C MET A 369 -5.71 12.07 51.50
N GLU A 370 -6.48 13.00 50.95
CA GLU A 370 -7.48 13.75 51.72
C GLU A 370 -8.64 12.85 52.18
N ILE A 371 -9.14 11.96 51.32
CA ILE A 371 -10.21 10.99 51.69
C ILE A 371 -9.73 10.01 52.77
N LEU A 372 -8.46 9.60 52.73
CA LEU A 372 -7.90 8.68 53.73
C LEU A 372 -7.53 9.39 55.05
N ASP A 373 -7.35 10.72 55.05
CA ASP A 373 -7.05 11.50 56.25
C ASP A 373 -8.34 11.74 57.05
N LYS A 374 -8.71 10.78 57.91
CA LYS A 374 -9.83 10.88 58.87
C LYS A 374 -9.53 11.79 60.07
N GLY A 375 -8.73 12.84 59.91
CA GLY A 375 -8.38 13.75 60.99
C GLY A 375 -9.48 14.78 61.24
N ILE A 376 -10.19 14.65 62.37
CA ILE A 376 -11.14 15.67 62.87
C ILE A 376 -10.37 16.98 63.12
N ARG A 377 -10.45 17.92 62.18
CA ARG A 377 -9.68 19.18 62.22
C ARG A 377 -10.52 20.42 61.95
N ARG A 378 -11.81 20.26 61.64
CA ARG A 378 -12.76 21.36 61.41
C ARG A 378 -13.74 21.45 62.57
N SER A 379 -14.05 22.67 63.01
CA SER A 379 -14.97 22.94 64.11
C SER A 379 -16.39 22.38 63.88
N ASN A 380 -16.78 22.14 62.63
CA ASN A 380 -18.05 21.49 62.27
C ASN A 380 -18.05 19.96 62.42
N ASP A 381 -16.89 19.28 62.37
CA ASP A 381 -16.83 17.82 62.60
C ASP A 381 -16.99 17.45 64.08
N LEU A 382 -16.85 18.43 64.98
CA LEU A 382 -17.09 18.24 66.42
C LEU A 382 -18.58 18.18 66.76
N LEU A 383 -19.45 18.80 65.94
CA LEU A 383 -20.90 18.79 66.16
C LEU A 383 -21.56 17.44 65.84
N SER A 384 -20.92 16.57 65.04
CA SER A 384 -21.48 15.27 64.67
C SER A 384 -21.17 14.15 65.67
N VAL A 385 -20.24 14.38 66.61
CA VAL A 385 -19.81 13.40 67.63
C VAL A 385 -20.25 13.82 69.03
N VAL A 386 -20.53 15.11 69.26
CA VAL A 386 -20.90 15.64 70.58
C VAL A 386 -22.24 16.36 70.47
N ASP A 387 -23.24 15.86 71.21
CA ASP A 387 -24.64 16.33 71.24
C ASP A 387 -24.82 17.62 72.07
N GLY A 388 -23.89 18.59 71.93
CA GLY A 388 -23.80 19.76 72.78
C GLY A 388 -23.40 21.03 72.03
N ARG A 389 -23.99 22.17 72.41
CA ARG A 389 -23.64 23.50 71.87
C ARG A 389 -22.16 23.79 72.13
N LEU A 390 -21.42 24.10 71.07
CA LEU A 390 -20.04 24.56 71.13
C LEU A 390 -19.99 25.96 71.79
N ILE A 391 -19.50 26.04 73.03
CA ILE A 391 -19.42 27.32 73.78
C ILE A 391 -18.10 28.05 73.50
N VAL A 392 -16.98 27.33 73.40
CA VAL A 392 -15.64 27.87 73.12
C VAL A 392 -14.83 26.84 72.33
N SER A 393 -14.15 27.27 71.26
CA SER A 393 -13.10 26.46 70.63
C SER A 393 -11.75 26.79 71.28
N ILE A 394 -11.11 25.80 71.88
CA ILE A 394 -9.73 25.96 72.35
C ILE A 394 -8.82 25.70 71.14
N PRO A 395 -8.06 26.71 70.69
CA PRO A 395 -7.15 26.50 69.58
C PRO A 395 -6.12 25.45 69.97
N TYR A 396 -5.93 24.46 69.09
CA TYR A 396 -4.94 23.41 69.30
C TYR A 396 -3.53 24.03 69.37
N ILE A 397 -2.92 24.04 70.55
CA ILE A 397 -1.55 24.53 70.75
C ILE A 397 -0.61 23.42 70.30
N THR A 398 -0.12 23.54 69.07
CA THR A 398 0.87 22.61 68.52
C THR A 398 2.15 22.64 69.36
N THR A 399 2.68 21.46 69.71
CA THR A 399 3.93 21.38 70.49
C THR A 399 5.15 21.54 69.58
N ALA A 400 6.25 22.14 70.04
CA ALA A 400 7.48 22.29 69.24
C ALA A 400 8.05 20.95 68.73
N ALA A 401 7.85 19.86 69.47
CA ALA A 401 8.22 18.50 69.04
C ALA A 401 7.34 17.99 67.89
N GLU A 402 6.06 18.33 67.89
CA GLU A 402 5.08 17.94 66.87
C GLU A 402 5.29 18.72 65.56
N GLN A 403 5.59 20.02 65.66
CA GLN A 403 6.00 20.84 64.52
C GLN A 403 7.31 20.34 63.89
N ARG A 404 8.29 19.93 64.71
CA ARG A 404 9.55 19.31 64.22
C ARG A 404 9.30 17.97 63.55
N ALA A 405 8.42 17.12 64.07
CA ALA A 405 8.08 15.84 63.46
C ALA A 405 7.40 16.01 62.09
N GLY A 406 6.47 16.97 61.98
CA GLY A 406 5.86 17.36 60.70
C GLY A 406 6.89 17.90 59.70
N ARG A 407 7.80 18.78 60.14
CA ARG A 407 8.91 19.26 59.30
C ARG A 407 9.83 18.15 58.86
N ARG A 408 10.21 17.22 59.74
CA ARG A 408 11.09 16.08 59.40
C ARG A 408 10.45 15.17 58.36
N ARG A 409 9.15 14.87 58.47
CA ARG A 409 8.42 14.10 57.44
C ARG A 409 8.40 14.82 56.10
N MET A 410 8.15 16.13 56.12
CA MET A 410 8.18 16.96 54.91
C MET A 410 9.59 17.01 54.28
N PHE A 411 10.64 17.22 55.07
CA PHE A 411 12.04 17.20 54.60
C PHE A 411 12.47 15.82 54.10
N ALA A 412 12.00 14.73 54.71
CA ALA A 412 12.27 13.37 54.25
C ALA A 412 11.61 13.09 52.88
N LEU A 413 10.36 13.52 52.68
CA LEU A 413 9.68 13.43 51.38
C LEU A 413 10.37 14.28 50.32
N LEU A 414 10.80 15.50 50.69
CA LEU A 414 11.50 16.42 49.80
C LEU A 414 12.89 15.87 49.43
N GLY A 415 13.60 15.25 50.38
CA GLY A 415 14.86 14.54 50.14
C GLY A 415 14.69 13.31 49.23
N ALA A 416 13.65 12.51 49.44
CA ALA A 416 13.32 11.38 48.56
C ALA A 416 12.99 11.84 47.13
N PHE A 417 12.26 12.95 46.99
CA PHE A 417 11.98 13.56 45.69
C PHE A 417 13.25 14.04 44.98
N VAL A 418 14.13 14.75 45.70
CA VAL A 418 15.41 15.20 45.14
C VAL A 418 16.25 14.00 44.68
N LEU A 419 16.27 12.90 45.44
CA LEU A 419 16.93 11.65 45.03
C LEU A 419 16.34 11.04 43.75
N VAL A 420 15.01 11.00 43.63
CA VAL A 420 14.34 10.48 42.42
C VAL A 420 14.62 11.37 41.20
N VAL A 421 14.57 12.69 41.37
CA VAL A 421 14.85 13.65 40.29
C VAL A 421 16.32 13.57 39.86
N ILE A 422 17.26 13.49 40.80
CA ILE A 422 18.68 13.30 40.51
C ILE A 422 18.91 11.96 39.81
N GLY A 423 18.29 10.88 40.27
CA GLY A 423 18.37 9.57 39.61
C GLY A 423 17.88 9.61 38.16
N LEU A 424 16.75 10.26 37.91
CA LEU A 424 16.21 10.48 36.56
C LEU A 424 17.14 11.33 35.68
N LEU A 425 17.74 12.38 36.25
CA LEU A 425 18.72 13.21 35.54
C LEU A 425 20.00 12.45 35.20
N VAL A 426 20.47 11.58 36.09
CA VAL A 426 21.65 10.72 35.83
C VAL A 426 21.34 9.68 34.74
N VAL A 427 20.17 9.05 34.78
CA VAL A 427 19.73 8.13 33.71
C VAL A 427 19.60 8.88 32.38
N ALA A 428 19.02 10.09 32.38
CA ALA A 428 18.96 10.92 31.19
C ALA A 428 20.37 11.27 30.68
N TYR A 429 21.29 11.65 31.55
CA TYR A 429 22.67 11.96 31.17
C TYR A 429 23.43 10.77 30.59
N LEU A 430 23.21 9.55 31.11
CA LEU A 430 23.87 8.33 30.63
C LEU A 430 23.31 7.81 29.29
N PHE A 431 22.02 8.04 29.00
CA PHE A 431 21.36 7.52 27.80
C PHE A 431 21.14 8.57 26.69
N LEU A 432 21.26 9.87 26.98
CA LEU A 432 21.21 10.93 25.96
C LEU A 432 22.60 11.10 25.31
N PRO A 433 22.68 11.35 23.99
CA PRO A 433 23.88 11.92 23.39
C PRO A 433 24.19 13.28 24.07
N PRO A 434 25.47 13.72 24.11
CA PRO A 434 25.86 14.93 24.83
C PRO A 434 24.98 16.12 24.44
N LEU A 435 24.50 16.85 25.46
CA LEU A 435 23.53 17.96 25.39
C LEU A 435 23.82 19.01 24.31
N ASP A 436 25.07 19.10 23.87
CA ASP A 436 25.55 19.99 22.83
C ASP A 436 24.83 19.79 21.48
N LEU A 437 24.51 18.55 21.11
CA LEU A 437 23.81 18.23 19.85
C LEU A 437 22.30 18.58 19.87
N MET A 438 21.68 18.60 21.05
CA MET A 438 20.27 18.96 21.20
C MET A 438 20.06 20.48 21.12
N ILE A 439 20.96 21.27 21.70
CA ILE A 439 20.92 22.74 21.65
C ILE A 439 21.17 23.22 20.20
N ALA A 440 22.07 22.56 19.47
CA ALA A 440 22.31 22.83 18.06
C ALA A 440 21.06 22.55 17.20
N LYS A 441 20.36 21.43 17.41
CA LYS A 441 19.10 21.11 16.69
C LYS A 441 17.94 22.04 17.06
N ALA A 442 17.84 22.49 18.31
CA ALA A 442 16.81 23.43 18.74
C ALA A 442 17.00 24.84 18.14
N ARG A 443 18.25 25.31 17.96
CA ARG A 443 18.53 26.58 17.27
C ARG A 443 18.16 26.55 15.79
N VAL A 444 18.33 25.42 15.11
CA VAL A 444 18.03 25.29 13.68
C VAL A 444 16.52 25.10 13.43
N GLY A 445 15.79 24.46 14.35
CA GLY A 445 14.33 24.27 14.25
C GLY A 445 13.49 25.50 14.59
N LEU A 446 14.03 26.51 15.29
CA LEU A 446 13.30 27.74 15.64
C LEU A 446 13.37 28.84 14.56
N PHE A 447 14.16 28.62 13.50
CA PHE A 447 14.38 29.56 12.39
C PHE A 447 13.94 29.01 11.02
N ARG A 448 13.01 28.05 10.98
CA ARG A 448 12.37 27.59 9.74
C ARG A 448 10.85 27.63 9.83
#